data_AF-A0A2V9PWG9-F1
#
_entry.id   AF-A0A2V9PWG9-F1
#
_cell.length_a   1.000
_cell.length_b   1.000
_cell.length_c   1.000
_cell.angle_alpha   90.00
_cell.angle_beta   90.00
_cell.angle_gamma   90.00
#
_symmetry.space_group_name_H-M   'P 1'
#
loop_
_entity.id
_entity.type
_entity.pdbx_description
1 polymer ?
#
loop_
_entity_poly.entity_id
_entity_poly.type
_entity_poly.pdbx_seq_one_letter_code
_entity_poly.pdbx_strand_id
1 'polypeptide(L)'
;NITAYSGNVVSNSAVLTVNPVPPPSPLSLARLSPNIGLVGMNGNFNSLTIVGTGFGSGATVNFGSMVLTPSAITSTSVTVTVPVSEFSTVRTVQVSVTNPGTAPSTSLPFYIINKGFVSLTFDDGYSSAYNKAIPILDAARLKSTYYTITSLVGDTADGYVTQSQLQTLYKNGHEIGNHSRTHPALSTVSPTQLTSETSGAQQDLT
;
A
#
# COMPACT_ATOMS: atom_id res chain seq x y z
N ASN A 1 49.14 3.75 -4.02
CA ASN A 1 49.46 4.99 -4.75
C ASN A 1 49.67 4.67 -6.22
N ILE A 2 49.29 5.58 -7.12
CA ILE A 2 49.47 5.46 -8.57
C ILE A 2 50.47 6.52 -9.02
N THR A 3 51.36 6.15 -9.94
CA THR A 3 52.23 7.04 -10.71
C THR A 3 52.02 6.79 -12.19
N ALA A 4 52.17 7.82 -13.01
CA ALA A 4 52.15 7.74 -14.47
C ALA A 4 53.57 7.88 -15.05
N TYR A 5 53.80 7.31 -16.23
CA TYR A 5 55.08 7.33 -16.92
C TYR A 5 54.91 7.90 -18.34
N SER A 6 55.87 8.72 -18.79
CA SER A 6 56.01 9.13 -20.19
C SER A 6 57.49 9.06 -20.58
N GLY A 7 57.87 8.01 -21.31
CA GLY A 7 59.28 7.67 -21.52
C GLY A 7 59.99 7.41 -20.18
N ASN A 8 61.09 8.12 -19.92
CA ASN A 8 61.86 8.00 -18.68
C ASN A 8 61.40 8.93 -17.55
N VAL A 9 60.35 9.73 -17.77
CA VAL A 9 59.83 10.66 -16.75
C VAL A 9 58.71 9.97 -15.98
N VAL A 10 58.80 10.00 -14.64
CA VAL A 10 57.80 9.46 -13.70
C VAL A 10 57.10 10.62 -13.02
N SER A 11 55.76 10.57 -12.93
CA SER A 11 55.00 11.56 -12.17
C SER A 11 55.27 11.46 -10.66
N ASN A 12 54.86 12.48 -9.91
CA ASN A 12 54.66 12.35 -8.47
C ASN A 12 53.64 11.24 -8.14
N SER A 13 53.75 10.69 -6.93
CA SER A 13 52.85 9.64 -6.43
C SER A 13 51.53 10.24 -5.94
N ALA A 14 50.41 9.75 -6.47
CA ALA A 14 49.08 10.08 -5.99
C ALA A 14 48.50 8.92 -5.16
N VAL A 15 47.82 9.21 -4.05
CA VAL A 15 47.14 8.17 -3.27
C VAL A 15 45.89 7.71 -4.02
N LEU A 16 45.82 6.43 -4.34
CA LEU A 16 44.56 5.81 -4.76
C LEU A 16 43.86 5.35 -3.50
N THR A 17 42.84 6.08 -3.09
CA THR A 17 41.94 5.64 -2.03
C THR A 17 40.85 4.79 -2.67
N VAL A 18 40.95 3.47 -2.51
CA VAL A 18 39.82 2.57 -2.79
C VAL A 18 38.97 2.55 -1.53
N ASN A 19 37.89 3.32 -1.52
CA ASN A 19 36.92 3.21 -0.43
C ASN A 19 36.28 1.82 -0.52
N PRO A 20 36.23 1.04 0.57
CA PRO A 20 35.47 -0.20 0.58
C PRO A 20 34.01 0.13 0.24
N VAL A 21 33.49 -0.52 -0.80
CA VAL A 21 32.06 -0.42 -1.12
C VAL A 21 31.30 -1.02 0.06
N PRO A 22 30.31 -0.30 0.64
CA PRO A 22 29.49 -0.86 1.70
C PRO A 22 28.91 -2.22 1.27
N PRO A 23 28.85 -3.23 2.17
CA PRO A 23 28.22 -4.50 1.84
C PRO A 23 26.81 -4.24 1.29
N PRO A 24 26.39 -4.92 0.21
CA PRO A 24 25.02 -4.79 -0.26
C PRO A 24 24.07 -5.12 0.89
N SER A 25 22.97 -4.38 1.00
CA SER A 25 21.94 -4.63 2.01
C SER A 25 21.51 -6.10 1.95
N PRO A 26 21.30 -6.76 3.09
CA PRO A 26 20.86 -8.15 3.10
C PRO A 26 19.54 -8.27 2.35
N LEU A 27 19.40 -9.37 1.61
CA LEU A 27 18.18 -9.70 0.88
C LEU A 27 17.04 -9.92 1.88
N SER A 28 16.05 -9.03 1.88
CA SER A 28 14.91 -9.10 2.79
C SER A 28 13.62 -8.64 2.11
N LEU A 29 12.49 -9.23 2.52
CA LEU A 29 11.16 -8.85 2.06
C LEU A 29 10.42 -8.13 3.19
N ALA A 30 9.89 -6.94 2.89
CA ALA A 30 9.09 -6.15 3.80
C ALA A 30 7.58 -6.34 3.57
N ARG A 31 7.13 -6.38 2.30
CA ARG A 31 5.73 -6.66 1.94
C ARG A 31 5.57 -7.10 0.50
N LEU A 32 4.41 -7.70 0.21
CA LEU A 32 3.90 -7.93 -1.14
C LEU A 32 2.79 -6.92 -1.42
N SER A 33 2.75 -6.35 -2.62
CA SER A 33 1.77 -5.34 -3.01
C SER A 33 1.20 -5.62 -4.41
N PRO A 34 -0.10 -5.98 -4.51
CA PRO A 34 -0.90 -6.51 -3.41
C PRO A 34 -0.42 -7.92 -3.01
N ASN A 35 -0.83 -8.40 -1.84
CA ASN A 35 -0.54 -9.74 -1.35
C ASN A 35 -1.71 -10.72 -1.56
N ILE A 36 -2.62 -10.39 -2.47
CA ILE A 36 -3.88 -11.10 -2.65
C ILE A 36 -4.25 -11.21 -4.12
N GLY A 37 -4.83 -12.34 -4.49
CA GLY A 37 -5.43 -12.57 -5.81
C GLY A 37 -6.68 -13.44 -5.71
N LEU A 38 -7.50 -13.42 -6.76
CA LEU A 38 -8.81 -14.06 -6.77
C LEU A 38 -8.80 -15.30 -7.67
N VAL A 39 -9.49 -16.36 -7.25
CA VAL A 39 -9.73 -17.54 -8.08
C VAL A 39 -10.56 -17.16 -9.30
N GLY A 40 -10.21 -17.68 -10.47
CA GLY A 40 -10.97 -17.45 -11.71
C GLY A 40 -10.78 -16.05 -12.30
N MET A 41 -9.70 -15.35 -11.93
CA MET A 41 -9.30 -14.13 -12.62
C MET A 41 -9.14 -14.38 -14.12
N ASN A 42 -9.57 -13.41 -14.94
CA ASN A 42 -9.30 -13.41 -16.36
C ASN A 42 -8.03 -12.58 -16.63
N GLY A 43 -7.05 -13.18 -17.31
CA GLY A 43 -5.76 -12.55 -17.58
C GLY A 43 -4.77 -12.67 -16.42
N ASN A 44 -3.51 -12.37 -16.71
CA ASN A 44 -2.41 -12.50 -15.76
C ASN A 44 -2.43 -11.41 -14.68
N PHE A 45 -1.87 -11.73 -13.53
CA PHE A 45 -1.65 -10.80 -12.43
C PHE A 45 -0.38 -9.98 -12.68
N ASN A 46 -0.50 -8.86 -13.38
CA ASN A 46 0.65 -8.16 -13.97
C ASN A 46 1.48 -7.29 -13.00
N SER A 47 1.03 -7.08 -11.76
CA SER A 47 1.59 -6.04 -10.89
C SER A 47 1.92 -6.53 -9.49
N LEU A 48 2.27 -7.81 -9.30
CA LEU A 48 2.79 -8.25 -8.01
C LEU A 48 4.14 -7.57 -7.77
N THR A 49 4.15 -6.63 -6.82
CA THR A 49 5.33 -5.87 -6.41
C THR A 49 5.83 -6.36 -5.06
N ILE A 50 7.07 -6.83 -5.02
CA ILE A 50 7.77 -7.26 -3.82
C ILE A 50 8.60 -6.07 -3.34
N VAL A 51 8.30 -5.56 -2.15
CA VAL A 51 9.01 -4.44 -1.52
C VAL A 51 9.94 -5.00 -0.46
N GLY A 52 11.19 -4.54 -0.44
CA GLY A 52 12.21 -5.08 0.45
C GLY A 52 13.55 -4.35 0.32
N THR A 53 14.64 -5.08 0.56
CA THR A 53 16.01 -4.58 0.41
C THR A 53 16.90 -5.63 -0.22
N GLY A 54 18.01 -5.18 -0.83
CA GLY A 54 19.08 -6.08 -1.27
C GLY A 54 18.79 -6.81 -2.58
N PHE A 55 17.81 -6.38 -3.36
CA PHE A 55 17.51 -6.98 -4.66
C PHE A 55 18.59 -6.62 -5.68
N GLY A 56 19.16 -7.64 -6.30
CA GLY A 56 20.21 -7.50 -7.30
C GLY A 56 19.69 -7.62 -8.73
N SER A 57 20.48 -7.13 -9.69
CA SER A 57 20.25 -7.43 -11.11
C SER A 57 20.22 -8.94 -11.33
N GLY A 58 19.24 -9.42 -12.08
CA GLY A 58 19.03 -10.85 -12.33
C GLY A 58 18.34 -11.62 -11.19
N ALA A 59 17.82 -10.92 -10.17
CA ALA A 59 16.97 -11.56 -9.17
C ALA A 59 15.75 -12.24 -9.82
N THR A 60 15.29 -13.34 -9.23
CA THR A 60 14.06 -14.03 -9.60
C THR A 60 13.08 -14.04 -8.42
N VAL A 61 11.79 -14.14 -8.71
CA VAL A 61 10.75 -14.30 -7.68
C VAL A 61 10.27 -15.74 -7.69
N ASN A 62 10.33 -16.41 -6.55
CA ASN A 62 9.71 -17.72 -6.37
C ASN A 62 8.28 -17.48 -5.87
N PHE A 63 7.28 -17.81 -6.69
CA PHE A 63 5.86 -17.81 -6.33
C PHE A 63 5.42 -19.26 -6.10
N GLY A 64 5.59 -19.75 -4.86
CA GLY A 64 5.46 -21.17 -4.57
C GLY A 64 6.57 -21.95 -5.28
N SER A 65 6.19 -22.89 -6.13
CA SER A 65 7.14 -23.65 -6.97
C SER A 65 7.47 -22.95 -8.30
N MET A 66 6.74 -21.90 -8.67
CA MET A 66 6.96 -21.19 -9.93
C MET A 66 8.04 -20.15 -9.78
N VAL A 67 9.03 -20.15 -10.68
CA VAL A 67 10.04 -19.10 -10.77
C VAL A 67 9.59 -18.08 -11.82
N LEU A 68 9.45 -16.83 -11.41
CA LEU A 68 9.03 -15.71 -12.24
C LEU A 68 10.22 -14.80 -12.53
N THR A 69 10.32 -14.38 -13.79
CA THR A 69 11.28 -13.38 -14.24
C THR A 69 10.71 -11.98 -13.97
N PRO A 70 11.42 -11.11 -13.23
CA PRO A 70 10.99 -9.73 -13.03
C PRO A 70 10.89 -8.92 -14.31
N SER A 71 9.85 -8.11 -14.39
CA SER A 71 9.70 -7.06 -15.40
C SER A 71 10.39 -5.75 -15.00
N ALA A 72 10.60 -5.53 -13.70
CA ALA A 72 11.36 -4.40 -13.16
C ALA A 72 12.06 -4.79 -11.86
N ILE A 73 13.29 -4.29 -11.67
CA ILE A 73 14.08 -4.48 -10.45
C ILE A 73 14.74 -3.14 -10.08
N THR A 74 14.60 -2.76 -8.81
CA THR A 74 15.44 -1.79 -8.10
C THR A 74 16.01 -2.47 -6.86
N SER A 75 16.91 -1.82 -6.12
CA SER A 75 17.44 -2.37 -4.87
C SER A 75 16.41 -2.61 -3.76
N THR A 76 15.20 -2.03 -3.91
CA THR A 76 14.12 -2.07 -2.91
C THR A 76 12.76 -2.54 -3.45
N SER A 77 12.65 -2.78 -4.76
CA SER A 77 11.42 -3.25 -5.41
C SER A 77 11.70 -4.27 -6.52
N VAL A 78 10.91 -5.34 -6.57
CA VAL A 78 10.87 -6.28 -7.70
C VAL A 78 9.42 -6.41 -8.17
N THR A 79 9.17 -6.25 -9.47
CA THR A 79 7.82 -6.41 -10.05
C THR A 79 7.80 -7.63 -10.96
N VAL A 80 6.77 -8.47 -10.84
CA VAL A 80 6.55 -9.67 -11.67
C VAL A 80 5.11 -9.77 -12.15
N THR A 81 4.94 -10.48 -13.26
CA THR A 81 3.65 -10.99 -13.73
C THR A 81 3.46 -12.42 -13.23
N VAL A 82 2.38 -12.69 -12.49
CA VAL A 82 1.99 -14.06 -12.10
C VAL A 82 0.97 -14.60 -13.12
N PRO A 83 1.22 -15.76 -13.76
CA PRO A 83 0.29 -16.34 -14.71
C PRO A 83 -1.06 -16.68 -14.10
N VAL A 84 -2.13 -16.50 -14.88
CA VAL A 84 -3.51 -16.75 -14.45
C VAL A 84 -3.75 -18.20 -13.97
N SER A 85 -2.97 -19.15 -14.48
CA SER A 85 -3.03 -20.57 -14.09
C SER A 85 -2.75 -20.79 -12.59
N GLU A 86 -2.02 -19.88 -11.95
CA GLU A 86 -1.75 -19.94 -10.51
C GLU A 86 -3.02 -19.68 -9.67
N PHE A 87 -4.05 -19.06 -10.24
CA PHE A 87 -5.27 -18.63 -9.54
C PHE A 87 -6.45 -19.60 -9.73
N SER A 88 -6.18 -20.90 -9.77
CA SER A 88 -7.19 -21.94 -9.97
C SER A 88 -7.87 -22.43 -8.69
N THR A 89 -7.20 -22.30 -7.54
CA THR A 89 -7.67 -22.84 -6.26
C THR A 89 -7.36 -21.89 -5.11
N VAL A 90 -8.23 -21.82 -4.11
CA VAL A 90 -7.95 -21.11 -2.86
C VAL A 90 -6.74 -21.73 -2.18
N ARG A 91 -5.70 -20.94 -1.92
CA ARG A 91 -4.48 -21.36 -1.22
C ARG A 91 -3.66 -20.17 -0.75
N THR A 92 -2.76 -20.42 0.20
CA THR A 92 -1.65 -19.50 0.49
C THR A 92 -0.43 -19.95 -0.30
N VAL A 93 0.20 -19.00 -1.01
CA VAL A 93 1.45 -19.21 -1.75
C VAL A 93 2.57 -18.48 -1.03
N GLN A 94 3.66 -19.19 -0.74
CA GLN A 94 4.86 -18.58 -0.16
C GLN A 94 5.67 -17.91 -1.27
N VAL A 95 5.91 -16.61 -1.12
CA VAL A 95 6.67 -15.81 -2.09
C VAL A 95 8.03 -15.43 -1.52
N SER A 96 9.11 -15.75 -2.23
CA SER A 96 10.47 -15.31 -1.89
C SER A 96 11.19 -14.74 -3.10
N VAL A 97 12.31 -14.07 -2.88
CA VAL A 97 13.21 -13.57 -3.93
C VAL A 97 14.54 -14.30 -3.83
N THR A 98 15.16 -14.60 -4.97
CA THR A 98 16.50 -15.17 -5.04
C THR A 98 17.38 -14.27 -5.89
N ASN A 99 18.50 -13.80 -5.35
CA ASN A 99 19.54 -13.16 -6.14
C ASN A 99 20.43 -14.22 -6.81
N PRO A 100 21.10 -13.91 -7.93
CA PRO A 100 22.03 -14.83 -8.56
C PRO A 100 23.11 -15.35 -7.58
N GLY A 101 23.24 -16.67 -7.49
CA GLY A 101 24.26 -17.32 -6.64
C GLY A 101 23.98 -17.29 -5.14
N THR A 102 22.81 -16.83 -4.68
CA THR A 102 22.44 -16.83 -3.26
C THR A 102 21.32 -17.83 -2.96
N ALA A 103 21.14 -18.14 -1.68
CA ALA A 103 19.91 -18.77 -1.21
C ALA A 103 18.70 -17.82 -1.38
N PRO A 104 17.47 -18.35 -1.46
CA PRO A 104 16.25 -17.54 -1.41
C PRO A 104 16.14 -16.75 -0.10
N SER A 105 15.44 -15.62 -0.15
CA SER A 105 15.01 -14.88 1.02
C SER A 105 14.04 -15.69 1.89
N THR A 106 13.76 -15.18 3.10
CA THR A 106 12.53 -15.57 3.81
C THR A 106 11.31 -15.27 2.96
N SER A 107 10.25 -16.07 3.13
CA SER A 107 9.03 -15.94 2.34
C SER A 107 7.97 -15.09 3.03
N LEU A 108 7.18 -14.36 2.23
CA LEU A 108 5.93 -13.73 2.66
C LEU A 108 4.72 -14.47 2.05
N PRO A 109 3.58 -14.53 2.76
CA PRO A 109 2.39 -15.18 2.26
C PRO A 109 1.66 -14.30 1.23
N PHE A 110 1.31 -14.90 0.10
CA PHE A 110 0.36 -14.38 -0.86
C PHE A 110 -0.93 -15.20 -0.80
N TYR A 111 -2.08 -14.56 -0.69
CA TYR A 111 -3.36 -15.22 -0.49
C TYR A 111 -4.15 -15.30 -1.79
N ILE A 112 -4.43 -16.51 -2.25
CA ILE A 112 -5.38 -16.75 -3.33
C ILE A 112 -6.71 -17.11 -2.69
N ILE A 113 -7.72 -16.27 -2.89
CA ILE A 113 -9.04 -16.39 -2.29
C ILE A 113 -10.12 -16.54 -3.35
N ASN A 114 -11.35 -16.93 -2.98
CA ASN A 114 -12.47 -17.09 -3.92
C ASN A 114 -13.61 -16.10 -3.68
N LYS A 115 -13.39 -15.08 -2.83
CA LYS A 115 -14.34 -14.01 -2.56
C LYS A 115 -13.60 -12.70 -2.54
N GLY A 116 -14.01 -11.75 -3.38
CA GLY A 116 -13.50 -10.38 -3.29
C GLY A 116 -13.95 -9.69 -2.01
N PHE A 117 -13.27 -8.62 -1.65
CA PHE A 117 -13.70 -7.70 -0.61
C PHE A 117 -14.26 -6.44 -1.27
N VAL A 118 -15.34 -5.92 -0.73
CA VAL A 118 -15.91 -4.62 -1.11
C VAL A 118 -16.06 -3.82 0.18
N SER A 119 -15.54 -2.59 0.19
CA SER A 119 -15.85 -1.62 1.23
C SER A 119 -16.84 -0.60 0.67
N LEU A 120 -17.86 -0.26 1.46
CA LEU A 120 -18.86 0.74 1.11
C LEU A 120 -18.61 1.97 1.96
N THR A 121 -18.26 3.07 1.31
CA THR A 121 -17.95 4.33 1.98
C THR A 121 -18.88 5.44 1.51
N PHE A 122 -19.23 6.34 2.42
CA PHE A 122 -20.00 7.53 2.14
C PHE A 122 -19.22 8.75 2.61
N ASP A 123 -19.11 9.75 1.74
CA ASP A 123 -18.37 10.97 2.00
C ASP A 123 -19.32 12.11 2.40
N ASP A 124 -18.73 13.22 2.84
CA ASP A 124 -19.33 14.50 3.22
C ASP A 124 -20.23 14.52 4.48
N GLY A 125 -20.95 13.44 4.77
CA GLY A 125 -21.84 13.37 5.94
C GLY A 125 -23.27 13.86 5.66
N TYR A 126 -23.77 13.74 4.43
CA TYR A 126 -25.17 14.03 4.14
C TYR A 126 -26.13 13.06 4.84
N SER A 127 -27.22 13.60 5.38
CA SER A 127 -28.28 12.85 6.07
C SER A 127 -28.98 11.81 5.19
N SER A 128 -28.90 11.94 3.85
CA SER A 128 -29.42 10.94 2.92
C SER A 128 -28.71 9.58 3.07
N ALA A 129 -27.42 9.58 3.40
CA ALA A 129 -26.65 8.36 3.64
C ALA A 129 -27.16 7.63 4.90
N TYR A 130 -27.60 8.38 5.92
CA TYR A 130 -28.27 7.82 7.09
C TYR A 130 -29.72 7.40 6.77
N ASN A 131 -30.54 8.31 6.23
CA ASN A 131 -31.98 8.11 6.09
C ASN A 131 -32.36 7.12 4.99
N LYS A 132 -31.54 6.98 3.95
CA LYS A 132 -31.84 6.14 2.77
C LYS A 132 -30.93 4.93 2.65
N ALA A 133 -29.62 5.10 2.83
CA ALA A 133 -28.68 3.99 2.59
C ALA A 133 -28.69 2.98 3.74
N ILE A 134 -28.68 3.43 5.01
CA ILE A 134 -28.62 2.52 6.16
C ILE A 134 -29.75 1.48 6.19
N PRO A 135 -31.04 1.81 5.98
CA PRO A 135 -32.09 0.80 5.93
C PRO A 135 -31.83 -0.31 4.91
N ILE A 136 -31.24 0.03 3.75
CA ILE A 136 -30.92 -0.93 2.69
C ILE A 136 -29.71 -1.79 3.10
N LEU A 137 -28.66 -1.16 3.64
CA LEU A 137 -27.43 -1.85 4.04
C LEU A 137 -27.67 -2.79 5.23
N ASP A 138 -28.40 -2.36 6.25
CA ASP A 138 -28.73 -3.19 7.40
C ASP A 138 -29.65 -4.36 7.02
N ALA A 139 -30.62 -4.15 6.12
CA ALA A 139 -31.44 -5.23 5.57
C ALA A 139 -30.59 -6.28 4.83
N ALA A 140 -29.51 -5.84 4.17
CA ALA A 140 -28.53 -6.70 3.53
C ALA A 140 -27.44 -7.24 4.49
N ARG A 141 -27.46 -6.84 5.77
CA ARG A 141 -26.42 -7.15 6.78
C ARG A 141 -25.02 -6.68 6.38
N LEU A 142 -24.94 -5.56 5.66
CA LEU A 142 -23.69 -4.94 5.23
C LEU A 142 -23.35 -3.76 6.14
N LYS A 143 -22.07 -3.65 6.49
CA LYS A 143 -21.52 -2.51 7.22
C LYS A 143 -20.74 -1.60 6.28
N SER A 144 -20.66 -0.33 6.65
CA SER A 144 -20.13 0.76 5.83
C SER A 144 -19.39 1.77 6.70
N THR A 145 -18.58 2.60 6.04
CA THR A 145 -17.80 3.68 6.66
C THR A 145 -18.34 5.03 6.22
N TYR A 146 -18.48 5.97 7.14
CA TYR A 146 -19.01 7.32 6.90
C TYR A 146 -17.92 8.37 7.18
N TYR A 147 -17.29 8.86 6.13
CA TYR A 147 -16.32 9.96 6.20
C TYR A 147 -17.10 11.28 6.28
N THR A 148 -17.07 11.93 7.44
CA THR A 148 -17.88 13.11 7.73
C THR A 148 -17.05 14.38 7.81
N ILE A 149 -17.55 15.47 7.23
CA ILE A 149 -17.00 16.82 7.41
C ILE A 149 -17.42 17.29 8.79
N THR A 150 -16.47 17.37 9.72
CA THR A 150 -16.82 17.44 11.15
C THR A 150 -17.45 18.76 11.56
N SER A 151 -17.13 19.88 10.89
CA SER A 151 -17.75 21.18 11.18
C SER A 151 -19.21 21.31 10.75
N LEU A 152 -19.70 20.40 9.88
CA LEU A 152 -21.07 20.42 9.36
C LEU A 152 -22.00 19.46 10.11
N VAL A 153 -21.48 18.70 11.07
CA VAL A 153 -22.29 17.82 11.92
C VAL A 153 -23.29 18.66 12.72
N GLY A 154 -24.57 18.34 12.57
CA GLY A 154 -25.67 19.07 13.17
C GLY A 154 -26.27 20.18 12.30
N ASP A 155 -25.68 20.48 11.14
CA ASP A 155 -26.28 21.39 10.16
C ASP A 155 -27.42 20.71 9.38
N THR A 156 -28.53 20.53 10.07
CA THR A 156 -29.72 19.87 9.51
C THR A 156 -30.45 20.73 8.48
N ALA A 157 -30.23 22.05 8.47
CA ALA A 157 -30.83 22.94 7.47
C ALA A 157 -30.27 22.67 6.08
N ASP A 158 -28.96 22.41 6.00
CA ASP A 158 -28.26 22.03 4.78
C ASP A 158 -28.19 20.50 4.56
N GLY A 159 -28.91 19.75 5.40
CA GLY A 159 -29.15 18.32 5.21
C GLY A 159 -28.01 17.41 5.66
N TYR A 160 -27.14 17.86 6.57
CA TYR A 160 -26.08 17.04 7.15
C TYR A 160 -26.58 16.18 8.32
N VAL A 161 -25.84 15.12 8.62
CA VAL A 161 -26.12 14.24 9.76
C VAL A 161 -25.96 14.97 11.09
N THR A 162 -26.78 14.59 12.05
CA THR A 162 -26.67 15.02 13.45
C THR A 162 -25.68 14.14 14.21
N GLN A 163 -25.18 14.66 15.35
CA GLN A 163 -24.34 13.88 16.26
C GLN A 163 -25.02 12.58 16.72
N SER A 164 -26.32 12.61 16.99
CA SER A 164 -27.07 11.42 17.44
C SER A 164 -27.20 10.37 16.33
N GLN A 165 -27.33 10.79 15.07
CA GLN A 165 -27.30 9.88 13.91
C GLN A 165 -25.92 9.22 13.78
N LEU A 166 -24.82 9.97 13.88
CA LEU A 166 -23.46 9.41 13.86
C LEU A 166 -23.23 8.41 15.00
N GLN A 167 -23.66 8.73 16.22
CA GLN A 167 -23.58 7.82 17.36
C GLN A 167 -24.40 6.54 17.15
N THR A 168 -25.55 6.65 16.47
CA THR A 168 -26.40 5.49 16.14
C THR A 168 -25.71 4.58 15.13
N LEU A 169 -25.10 5.16 14.07
CA LEU A 169 -24.28 4.42 13.10
C LEU A 169 -23.18 3.63 13.79
N TYR A 170 -22.39 4.30 14.64
CA TYR A 170 -21.29 3.67 15.38
C TYR A 170 -21.76 2.52 16.27
N LYS A 171 -22.83 2.73 17.06
CA LYS A 171 -23.41 1.70 17.93
C LYS A 171 -23.93 0.49 17.13
N ASN A 172 -24.36 0.69 15.89
CA ASN A 172 -24.83 -0.37 15.00
C ASN A 172 -23.70 -1.03 14.19
N GLY A 173 -22.44 -0.73 14.49
CA GLY A 173 -21.27 -1.37 13.87
C GLY A 173 -20.87 -0.81 12.52
N HIS A 174 -21.35 0.39 12.16
CA HIS A 174 -20.78 1.17 11.06
C HIS A 174 -19.57 1.95 11.57
N GLU A 175 -18.65 2.27 10.68
CA GLU A 175 -17.46 3.04 11.01
C GLU A 175 -17.69 4.53 10.72
N ILE A 176 -17.13 5.40 11.57
CA ILE A 176 -17.13 6.85 11.35
C ILE A 176 -15.69 7.28 11.11
N GLY A 177 -15.47 7.99 10.01
CA GLY A 177 -14.17 8.51 9.61
C GLY A 177 -14.18 10.03 9.44
N ASN A 178 -12.98 10.59 9.45
CA ASN A 178 -12.72 12.01 9.21
C ASN A 178 -12.69 12.30 7.69
N HIS A 179 -13.46 13.29 7.22
CA HIS A 179 -13.43 13.80 5.84
C HIS A 179 -12.96 15.27 5.75
N SER A 180 -11.92 15.58 6.51
CA SER A 180 -11.49 16.92 6.92
C SER A 180 -12.47 17.67 7.82
N ARG A 181 -12.06 18.83 8.34
CA ARG A 181 -12.85 19.62 9.27
C ARG A 181 -13.87 20.48 8.53
N THR A 182 -13.41 21.17 7.48
CA THR A 182 -14.19 22.15 6.71
C THR A 182 -14.24 21.88 5.20
N HIS A 183 -13.70 20.74 4.75
CA HIS A 183 -13.70 20.29 3.33
C HIS A 183 -12.88 21.12 2.32
N PRO A 184 -11.71 21.70 2.65
CA PRO A 184 -10.88 22.35 1.64
C PRO A 184 -10.12 21.31 0.79
N ALA A 185 -9.66 21.73 -0.39
CA ALA A 185 -8.68 20.96 -1.16
C ALA A 185 -7.35 20.87 -0.39
N LEU A 186 -7.07 19.73 0.25
CA LEU A 186 -5.92 19.59 1.16
C LEU A 186 -4.54 19.82 0.50
N SER A 187 -4.43 19.72 -0.83
CA SER A 187 -3.21 20.01 -1.57
C SER A 187 -2.91 21.51 -1.71
N THR A 188 -3.85 22.39 -1.38
CA THR A 188 -3.73 23.84 -1.58
C THR A 188 -3.63 24.62 -0.27
N VAL A 189 -3.74 23.97 0.88
CA VAL A 189 -3.75 24.63 2.19
C VAL A 189 -2.35 24.69 2.83
N SER A 190 -2.17 25.61 3.79
CA SER A 190 -0.92 25.67 4.56
C SER A 190 -0.73 24.42 5.43
N PRO A 191 0.49 24.06 5.83
CA PRO A 191 0.72 22.94 6.76
C PRO A 191 -0.05 23.05 8.08
N THR A 192 -0.22 24.27 8.61
CA THR A 192 -1.01 24.53 9.82
C THR A 192 -2.49 24.23 9.58
N GLN A 193 -3.03 24.68 8.45
CA GLN A 193 -4.41 24.38 8.08
C GLN A 193 -4.58 22.89 7.80
N LEU A 194 -3.66 22.21 7.11
CA LEU A 194 -3.69 20.76 6.91
C LEU A 194 -3.77 20.01 8.25
N THR A 195 -3.03 20.46 9.27
CA THR A 195 -3.10 19.88 10.62
C THR A 195 -4.45 20.12 11.29
N SER A 196 -5.01 21.32 11.14
CA SER A 196 -6.37 21.64 11.65
C SER A 196 -7.44 20.81 10.95
N GLU A 197 -7.33 20.65 9.63
CA GLU A 197 -8.26 19.88 8.80
C GLU A 197 -8.19 18.38 9.09
N THR A 198 -7.01 17.85 9.42
CA THR A 198 -6.83 16.42 9.69
C THR A 198 -6.96 16.11 11.18
N SER A 199 -5.93 16.41 11.97
CA SER A 199 -5.92 16.13 13.42
C SER A 199 -7.03 16.85 14.18
N GLY A 200 -7.40 18.07 13.77
CA GLY A 200 -8.52 18.80 14.39
C GLY A 200 -9.86 18.12 14.14
N ALA A 201 -10.14 17.68 12.90
CA ALA A 201 -11.33 16.89 12.61
C ALA A 201 -11.34 15.54 13.37
N GLN A 202 -10.18 14.90 13.55
CA GLN A 202 -10.12 13.68 14.35
C GLN A 202 -10.53 13.91 15.81
N GLN A 203 -10.20 15.07 16.39
CA GLN A 203 -10.60 15.45 17.75
C GLN A 203 -12.10 15.73 17.87
N ASP A 204 -12.74 16.22 16.80
CA ASP A 204 -14.19 16.47 16.80
C ASP A 204 -15.01 15.16 16.90
N LEU A 205 -14.41 14.02 16.54
CA LEU A 205 -15.06 12.71 16.50
C LEU A 205 -14.79 11.83 17.74
N THR A 206 -13.99 12.30 18.71
CA THR A 206 -13.64 11.57 19.94
C THR A 206 -14.38 12.10 21.15
#